data_AF-A0A6A0AMB3-F1
#
_entry.id   AF-A0A6A0AMB3-F1
#
_cell.length_a   1.000
_cell.length_b   1.000
_cell.length_c   1.000
_cell.angle_alpha   90.00
_cell.angle_beta   90.00
_cell.angle_gamma   90.00
#
_symmetry.space_group_name_H-M   'P 1'
#
loop_
_entity.id
_entity.type
_entity.pdbx_description
1 polymer ?
#
loop_
_entity_poly.entity_id
_entity_poly.type
_entity_poly.pdbx_seq_one_letter_code
_entity_poly.pdbx_strand_id
1 'polypeptide(L)'
;MRWTDAGTALGVKYDNLTGDMLISAGVISYLGSFTMAYREQAVSKWVEQAAKYGIPRSAKFSLTASLGDPVKIRAWGIAGLPNDSFSIDNGIMVANARRWPLMIDPQTQ
;
A
#
# COMPACT_ATOMS: atom_id res chain seq x y z
N MET A 1 6.58 2.90 -30.19
CA MET A 1 6.60 1.83 -29.18
C MET A 1 6.22 2.32 -27.78
N ARG A 2 6.86 3.35 -27.21
CA ARG A 2 6.60 3.82 -25.83
C ARG A 2 5.12 3.98 -25.40
N TRP A 3 4.26 4.51 -26.27
CA TRP A 3 2.84 4.71 -25.96
C TRP A 3 2.04 3.41 -25.94
N THR A 4 2.38 2.48 -26.84
CA THR A 4 1.76 1.15 -26.92
C THR A 4 2.13 0.33 -25.69
N ASP A 5 3.40 0.37 -25.28
CA ASP A 5 3.91 -0.32 -24.08
C ASP A 5 3.31 0.26 -22.79
N ALA A 6 3.11 1.59 -22.75
CA ALA A 6 2.42 2.23 -21.65
C ALA A 6 0.94 1.82 -21.58
N GLY A 7 0.26 1.70 -22.72
CA GLY A 7 -1.13 1.26 -22.81
C GLY A 7 -1.33 -0.17 -22.31
N THR A 8 -0.46 -1.11 -22.72
CA THR A 8 -0.52 -2.50 -22.24
C THR A 8 -0.23 -2.60 -20.75
N ALA A 9 0.77 -1.88 -20.24
CA ALA A 9 1.05 -1.82 -18.81
C ALA A 9 -0.13 -1.23 -18.00
N LEU A 10 -0.85 -0.25 -18.56
CA LEU A 10 -2.03 0.33 -17.93
C LEU A 10 -3.18 -0.67 -17.86
N GLY A 11 -3.39 -1.45 -18.93
CA GLY A 11 -4.42 -2.50 -18.97
C GLY A 11 -4.20 -3.54 -17.87
N VAL A 12 -2.98 -4.06 -17.73
CA VAL A 12 -2.63 -5.02 -16.66
C VAL A 12 -2.87 -4.42 -15.27
N LYS A 13 -2.51 -3.15 -15.05
CA LYS A 13 -2.77 -2.46 -13.79
C LYS A 13 -4.28 -2.31 -13.52
N TYR A 14 -5.06 -2.00 -14.55
CA TYR A 14 -6.50 -1.84 -14.43
C TYR A 14 -7.19 -3.15 -14.03
N ASP A 15 -6.80 -4.26 -14.65
CA ASP A 15 -7.36 -5.57 -14.33
C ASP A 15 -7.05 -5.97 -12.88
N ASN A 16 -5.82 -5.71 -12.44
CA ASN A 16 -5.35 -6.04 -11.09
C ASN A 16 -5.84 -5.09 -9.99
N LEU A 17 -6.37 -3.92 -10.38
CA LEU A 17 -6.73 -2.84 -9.46
C LEU A 17 -7.71 -3.30 -8.38
N THR A 18 -8.67 -4.15 -8.74
CA THR A 18 -9.71 -4.61 -7.82
C THR A 18 -9.13 -5.38 -6.63
N GLY A 19 -8.25 -6.35 -6.87
CA GLY A 19 -7.60 -7.12 -5.80
C GLY A 19 -6.61 -6.28 -5.01
N ASP A 20 -5.87 -5.40 -5.67
CA ASP A 20 -4.92 -4.50 -5.01
C ASP A 20 -5.65 -3.52 -4.08
N MET A 21 -6.81 -2.99 -4.48
CA MET A 21 -7.64 -2.12 -3.65
C MET A 21 -8.28 -2.86 -2.48
N LEU A 22 -8.73 -4.10 -2.68
CA LEU A 22 -9.26 -4.95 -1.61
C LEU A 22 -8.23 -5.18 -0.51
N ILE A 23 -7.01 -5.56 -0.89
CA ILE A 23 -5.91 -5.80 0.05
C ILE A 23 -5.51 -4.48 0.74
N SER A 24 -5.41 -3.38 -0.01
CA SER A 24 -5.09 -2.05 0.54
C SER A 24 -6.10 -1.59 1.60
N ALA A 25 -7.40 -1.81 1.36
CA ALA A 25 -8.44 -1.48 2.31
C ALA A 25 -8.31 -2.30 3.61
N GLY A 26 -7.98 -3.59 3.49
CA GLY A 26 -7.69 -4.45 4.64
C GLY A 26 -6.47 -3.98 5.45
N VAL A 27 -5.40 -3.57 4.75
CA VAL A 27 -4.15 -3.09 5.37
C VAL A 27 -4.43 -1.84 6.20
N ILE A 28 -5.10 -0.83 5.62
CA ILE A 28 -5.40 0.43 6.32
C ILE A 28 -6.36 0.22 7.48
N SER A 29 -7.34 -0.69 7.32
CA SER A 29 -8.39 -0.88 8.32
C SER A 29 -7.94 -1.71 9.53
N TYR A 30 -7.05 -2.70 9.32
CA TYR A 30 -6.74 -3.70 10.34
C TYR A 30 -5.26 -3.79 10.72
N LEU A 31 -4.34 -3.43 9.81
CA LEU A 31 -2.92 -3.71 10.01
C LEU A 31 -2.12 -2.53 10.58
N GLY A 32 -2.72 -1.33 10.65
CA GLY A 32 -2.06 -0.11 11.10
C GLY A 32 -1.47 -0.15 12.53
N SER A 33 -1.94 -1.04 13.41
CA SER A 33 -1.42 -1.20 14.79
C SER A 33 -0.36 -2.30 14.94
N PHE A 34 -0.10 -3.09 13.89
CA PHE A 34 0.82 -4.22 13.95
C PHE A 34 2.23 -3.87 13.46
N THR A 35 3.22 -4.70 13.81
CA THR A 35 4.62 -4.58 13.37
C THR A 35 4.77 -4.90 11.88
N MET A 36 5.78 -4.33 11.23
CA MET A 36 6.06 -4.54 9.79
C MET A 36 6.09 -6.02 9.40
N ALA A 37 6.84 -6.85 10.14
CA ALA A 37 6.95 -8.28 9.86
C ALA A 37 5.59 -9.01 9.90
N TYR A 38 4.71 -8.63 10.82
CA TYR A 38 3.36 -9.20 10.88
C TYR A 38 2.51 -8.72 9.68
N ARG A 39 2.62 -7.43 9.32
CA ARG A 39 1.90 -6.89 8.15
C ARG A 39 2.30 -7.62 6.87
N GLU A 40 3.60 -7.84 6.65
CA GLU A 40 4.11 -8.54 5.47
C GLU A 40 3.57 -9.98 5.39
N GLN A 41 3.58 -10.71 6.51
CA GLN A 41 3.02 -12.07 6.58
C GLN A 41 1.50 -12.07 6.30
N ALA A 42 0.75 -11.12 6.88
CA ALA A 42 -0.69 -11.01 6.67
C ALA A 42 -1.02 -10.68 5.21
N VAL A 43 -0.33 -9.69 4.63
CA VAL A 43 -0.49 -9.30 3.23
C VAL A 43 -0.15 -10.46 2.30
N SER A 44 0.95 -11.19 2.55
CA SER A 44 1.32 -12.37 1.75
C SER A 44 0.22 -13.43 1.77
N LYS A 45 -0.36 -13.71 2.94
CA LYS A 45 -1.50 -14.64 3.05
C LYS A 45 -2.74 -14.14 2.32
N TRP A 46 -3.05 -12.85 2.40
CA TRP A 46 -4.22 -12.27 1.70
C TRP A 46 -4.04 -12.24 0.19
N VAL A 47 -2.82 -11.98 -0.28
CA VAL A 47 -2.42 -12.18 -1.67
C VAL A 47 -2.72 -13.63 -2.05
N GLU A 48 -2.15 -14.62 -1.39
CA GLU A 48 -2.43 -16.03 -1.75
C GLU A 48 -3.93 -16.39 -1.73
N GLN A 49 -4.68 -15.93 -0.74
CA GLN A 49 -6.11 -16.17 -0.63
C GLN A 49 -6.90 -15.56 -1.78
N ALA A 50 -6.65 -14.30 -2.12
CA ALA A 50 -7.27 -13.67 -3.27
C ALA A 50 -7.01 -14.48 -4.56
N ALA A 51 -5.91 -15.23 -4.63
CA ALA A 51 -5.51 -15.99 -5.82
C ALA A 51 -6.38 -17.23 -5.93
N LYS A 52 -6.57 -17.90 -4.78
CA LYS A 52 -7.46 -19.05 -4.64
C LYS A 52 -8.91 -18.70 -4.99
N TYR A 53 -9.34 -17.46 -4.72
CA TYR A 53 -10.68 -16.97 -5.08
C TYR A 53 -10.78 -16.42 -6.50
N GLY A 54 -9.71 -16.47 -7.30
CA GLY A 54 -9.72 -15.97 -8.68
C GLY A 54 -9.82 -14.45 -8.80
N ILE A 55 -9.44 -13.71 -7.74
CA ILE A 55 -9.45 -12.24 -7.75
C ILE A 55 -8.17 -11.74 -8.44
N PRO A 56 -8.27 -10.98 -9.54
CA PRO A 56 -7.12 -10.37 -10.21
C PRO A 56 -6.36 -9.44 -9.27
N ARG A 57 -5.02 -9.49 -9.30
CA ARG A 57 -4.15 -8.67 -8.46
C ARG A 57 -2.75 -8.54 -9.04
N SER A 58 -1.96 -7.65 -8.46
CA SER A 58 -0.52 -7.63 -8.67
C SER A 58 0.17 -8.81 -7.97
N ALA A 59 1.12 -9.47 -8.66
CA ALA A 59 1.89 -10.58 -8.09
C ALA A 59 2.66 -10.18 -6.82
N LYS A 60 3.16 -8.94 -6.80
CA LYS A 60 3.74 -8.30 -5.62
C LYS A 60 2.88 -7.10 -5.24
N PHE A 61 2.26 -7.17 -4.06
CA PHE A 61 1.50 -6.06 -3.52
C PHE A 61 2.42 -4.89 -3.13
N SER A 62 1.97 -3.66 -3.37
CA SER A 62 2.64 -2.44 -2.94
C SER A 62 1.58 -1.40 -2.58
N LEU A 63 1.47 -1.08 -1.28
CA LEU A 63 0.53 -0.07 -0.80
C LEU A 63 0.83 1.29 -1.42
N THR A 64 2.11 1.63 -1.54
CA THR A 64 2.58 2.83 -2.23
C THR A 64 2.19 2.86 -3.71
N ALA A 65 2.23 1.73 -4.43
CA ALA A 65 1.81 1.70 -5.83
C ALA A 65 0.27 1.82 -5.99
N SER A 66 -0.50 1.36 -5.00
CA SER A 66 -1.96 1.37 -5.04
C SER A 66 -2.57 2.69 -4.57
N LEU A 67 -2.06 3.25 -3.46
CA LEU A 67 -2.64 4.41 -2.78
C LEU A 67 -1.65 5.58 -2.60
N GLY A 68 -0.40 5.42 -3.03
CA GLY A 68 0.60 6.46 -2.93
C GLY A 68 0.37 7.58 -3.94
N ASP A 69 0.36 8.81 -3.45
CA ASP A 69 0.42 10.01 -4.27
C ASP A 69 1.87 10.52 -4.29
N PRO A 70 2.58 10.47 -5.44
CA PRO A 70 3.97 10.91 -5.54
C PRO A 70 4.21 12.34 -5.05
N VAL A 71 3.22 13.24 -5.21
CA VAL A 71 3.32 14.63 -4.76
C VAL A 71 3.27 14.70 -3.24
N LYS A 72 2.35 13.97 -2.60
CA LYS A 72 2.25 13.90 -1.13
C LYS A 72 3.45 13.23 -0.49
N ILE A 73 3.90 12.11 -1.05
CA ILE A 73 5.10 11.40 -0.57
C ILE A 73 6.32 12.31 -0.60
N ARG A 74 6.48 13.08 -1.69
CA ARG A 74 7.56 14.07 -1.80
C ARG A 74 7.45 15.18 -0.77
N ALA A 75 6.22 15.68 -0.52
CA ALA A 75 5.98 16.69 0.51
C ALA A 75 6.33 16.18 1.91
N TRP A 76 6.03 14.92 2.23
CA TRP A 76 6.42 14.31 3.50
C TRP A 76 7.94 14.16 3.63
N GLY A 77 8.64 13.78 2.56
CA GLY A 77 10.10 13.73 2.56
C GLY A 77 10.74 15.09 2.84
N ILE A 78 10.17 16.18 2.29
CA ILE A 78 10.59 17.56 2.59
C ILE A 78 10.31 17.92 4.06
N ALA A 79 9.21 17.41 4.61
CA ALA A 79 8.81 17.62 6.01
C ALA A 79 9.56 16.70 7.02
N GLY A 80 10.52 15.89 6.56
CA GLY A 80 11.37 15.07 7.42
C GLY A 80 10.92 13.61 7.58
N LEU A 81 9.90 13.14 6.84
CA LEU A 81 9.56 11.72 6.82
C LEU A 81 10.70 10.93 6.15
N PRO A 82 11.24 9.87 6.79
CA PRO A 82 12.23 9.01 6.17
C PRO A 82 11.73 8.41 4.85
N ASN A 83 12.61 8.31 3.85
CA ASN A 83 12.27 7.82 2.51
C ASN A 83 12.37 6.29 2.38
N ASP A 84 12.12 5.56 3.47
CA ASP A 84 12.04 4.10 3.45
C ASP A 84 10.58 3.64 3.22
N SER A 85 10.41 2.42 2.72
CA SER A 85 9.08 1.89 2.38
C SER A 85 8.14 1.79 3.58
N PHE A 86 8.67 1.58 4.78
CA PHE A 86 7.86 1.47 5.99
C PHE A 86 7.32 2.82 6.44
N SER A 87 8.17 3.86 6.47
CA SER A 87 7.78 5.23 6.79
C SER A 87 6.75 5.78 5.78
N ILE A 88 6.96 5.51 4.49
CA ILE A 88 6.01 5.90 3.44
C ILE A 88 4.67 5.17 3.60
N ASP A 89 4.68 3.84 3.80
CA ASP A 89 3.45 3.08 4.00
C ASP A 89 2.67 3.54 5.24
N ASN A 90 3.37 3.88 6.33
CA ASN A 90 2.75 4.50 7.50
C ASN A 90 2.12 5.87 7.17
N GLY A 91 2.83 6.72 6.41
CA GLY A 91 2.30 7.99 5.94
C GLY A 91 1.03 7.84 5.11
N ILE A 92 1.00 6.85 4.20
CA ILE A 92 -0.17 6.52 3.38
C ILE A 92 -1.32 6.02 4.25
N MET A 93 -1.06 5.15 5.23
CA MET A 93 -2.10 4.66 6.15
C MET A 93 -2.72 5.80 6.94
N VAL A 94 -1.91 6.70 7.50
CA VAL A 94 -2.39 7.86 8.27
C VAL A 94 -3.19 8.82 7.40
N ALA A 95 -2.72 9.09 6.17
CA ALA A 95 -3.40 10.00 5.24
C ALA A 95 -4.73 9.45 4.70
N ASN A 96 -4.92 8.13 4.70
CA ASN A 96 -6.13 7.47 4.19
C ASN A 96 -7.01 6.86 5.31
N ALA A 97 -6.58 6.91 6.56
CA ALA A 97 -7.37 6.46 7.70
C ALA A 97 -8.57 7.41 7.91
N ARG A 98 -9.79 6.87 7.81
CA ARG A 98 -11.04 7.63 8.07
C ARG A 98 -11.32 7.91 9.54
N ARG A 99 -10.64 7.20 10.45
CA ARG A 99 -10.65 7.43 11.90
C ARG A 99 -9.27 7.95 12.28
N TRP A 100 -9.18 8.87 13.25
CA TRP A 100 -7.88 9.28 13.80
C TRP A 100 -7.07 8.02 14.17
N PRO A 101 -5.94 7.75 13.51
CA PRO A 101 -5.14 6.60 13.85
C PRO A 101 -4.55 6.83 15.24
N LEU A 102 -4.76 5.88 16.16
CA LEU A 102 -4.07 5.87 17.44
C LEU A 102 -2.60 5.53 17.14
N MET A 103 -1.77 6.56 16.89
CA MET A 103 -0.33 6.39 16.85
C MET A 103 0.14 6.00 18.25
N ILE A 104 0.54 4.74 18.42
CA ILE A 104 1.35 4.33 19.56
C ILE A 104 2.78 4.41 19.06
N ASP A 105 3.42 5.55 19.32
CA ASP A 105 4.84 5.76 19.10
C ASP A 105 5.60 5.48 20.41
N PRO A 106 6.25 4.31 20.57
CA PRO A 106 7.14 4.06 21.71
C PRO A 106 8.55 4.65 21.53
N GLN A 107 8.86 5.36 20.43
CA GLN A 107 10.17 5.95 20.17
C GLN A 107 10.07 7.46 19.94
N THR A 108 10.24 8.23 21.01
CA THR A 108 10.80 9.58 20.91
C THR A 108 12.23 9.50 20.39
N GLN A 109 12.43 9.54 19.07
CA GLN A 109 13.66 9.99 18.42
C GLN A 109 13.36 10.71 17.11
#